data_AF-A0A440VJL5-F1
#
_entry.id   AF-A0A440VJL5-F1
#
_cell.length_a   1.000
_cell.length_b   1.000
_cell.length_c   1.000
_cell.angle_alpha   90.00
_cell.angle_beta   90.00
_cell.angle_gamma   90.00
#
_symmetry.space_group_name_H-M   'P 1'
#
loop_
_entity.id
_entity.type
_entity.pdbx_description
1 polymer ?
#
loop_
_entity_poly.entity_id
_entity_poly.type
_entity_poly.pdbx_seq_one_letter_code
_entity_poly.pdbx_strand_id
1 'polypeptide(L)' 'MCCLRRPHPLVEKPRVLIQLSFMTEGGSAVDLAVLSDLSRRLGIAAPERHARHHAMKWGKGTLRWERHTEFSTYLW' A
#
# COMPACT_ATOMS: atom_id res chain seq x y z
N MET A 1 22.75 15.26 17.30
CA MET A 1 22.61 13.95 16.64
C MET A 1 21.59 13.13 17.43
N CYS A 2 20.34 13.10 16.99
CA CYS A 2 19.28 12.31 17.63
C CYS A 2 18.86 11.23 16.64
N CYS A 3 19.17 9.98 16.93
CA CYS A 3 18.71 8.83 16.16
C CYS A 3 17.17 8.77 16.25
N LEU A 4 16.49 9.21 15.19
CA LEU A 4 15.05 9.05 15.00
C LEU A 4 14.73 7.56 14.78
N ARG A 5 14.72 6.77 15.86
CA ARG A 5 14.13 5.43 15.85
C ARG A 5 12.63 5.62 15.65
N ARG A 6 12.14 5.41 14.42
CA ARG A 6 10.71 5.52 14.07
C ARG A 6 9.89 4.73 15.11
N PRO A 7 8.86 5.34 15.73
CA PRO A 7 7.98 4.62 16.64
C PRO A 7 7.39 3.43 15.88
N HIS A 8 7.61 2.22 16.38
CA HIS A 8 6.93 1.03 15.87
C HIS A 8 5.45 1.20 16.21
N PRO A 9 4.54 1.26 15.22
CA PRO A 9 3.12 1.37 15.53
C PRO A 9 2.73 0.14 16.35
N LEU A 10 2.20 0.37 17.56
CA LEU A 10 1.67 -0.69 18.41
C LEU A 10 0.50 -1.36 17.69
N VAL A 11 0.74 -2.58 17.23
CA VAL A 11 -0.28 -3.40 16.59
C VAL A 11 -0.98 -4.21 17.69
N GLU A 12 -2.17 -3.75 18.10
CA GLU A 12 -3.03 -4.52 19.01
C GLU A 12 -3.48 -5.82 18.35
N LYS A 13 -3.17 -6.95 19.00
CA LYS A 13 -3.45 -8.31 18.54
C LYS A 13 -4.95 -8.62 18.61
N PRO A 14 -5.47 -9.52 17.75
CA PRO A 14 -4.78 -10.23 16.66
C PRO A 14 -4.82 -9.42 15.36
N ARG A 15 -3.67 -9.19 14.73
CA ARG A 15 -3.62 -8.70 13.34
C ARG A 15 -2.83 -9.68 12.49
N VAL A 16 -3.41 -10.01 11.35
CA VAL A 16 -2.75 -10.73 10.27
C VAL A 16 -2.16 -9.66 9.36
N LEU A 17 -0.86 -9.74 9.09
CA LEU A 17 -0.22 -8.91 8.09
C LEU A 17 0.12 -9.79 6.89
N ILE A 18 -0.39 -9.43 5.72
CA ILE A 18 -0.09 -10.13 4.47
C ILE A 18 0.75 -9.20 3.62
N GLN A 19 2.01 -9.58 3.36
CA GLN A 19 2.89 -8.86 2.45
C GLN A 19 3.06 -9.65 1.15
N LEU A 20 2.63 -9.06 0.04
CA LEU A 20 2.78 -9.60 -1.31
C LEU A 20 3.68 -8.66 -2.11
N SER A 21 4.68 -9.23 -2.78
CA SER A 21 5.58 -8.48 -3.66
C SER A 21 5.44 -9.01 -5.06
N PHE A 22 5.02 -8.15 -5.99
CA PHE A 22 4.88 -8.48 -7.41
C PHE A 22 5.96 -7.75 -8.21
N MET A 23 6.67 -8.49 -9.06
CA MET A 23 7.57 -7.88 -10.04
C MET A 23 6.73 -7.18 -11.10
N THR A 24 6.99 -5.91 -11.31
CA THR A 24 6.28 -5.10 -12.31
C THR A 24 7.24 -4.78 -13.45
N GLU A 25 7.52 -5.78 -14.29
CA GLU A 25 8.17 -5.54 -15.58
C GLU A 25 7.18 -4.80 -16.49
N GLY A 26 7.47 -3.54 -16.82
CA GLY A 26 6.64 -2.74 -17.75
C GLY A 26 5.84 -1.59 -17.13
N GLY A 27 5.93 -1.38 -15.81
CA GLY A 27 5.55 -0.13 -15.17
C GLY A 27 4.22 -0.12 -14.42
N SER A 28 4.12 0.86 -13.52
CA SER A 28 3.09 0.97 -12.48
C SER A 28 1.69 1.39 -12.94
N ALA A 29 1.47 1.51 -14.24
CA ALA A 29 0.18 1.94 -14.76
C ALA A 29 -0.91 0.92 -14.41
N VAL A 30 -0.54 -0.38 -14.43
CA VAL A 30 -1.43 -1.48 -14.04
C VAL A 30 -1.75 -1.41 -12.55
N ASP A 31 -0.74 -1.24 -11.68
CA ASP A 31 -0.97 -1.10 -10.23
C ASP A 31 -1.88 0.10 -9.92
N LEU A 32 -1.64 1.25 -10.55
CA LEU A 32 -2.46 2.45 -10.37
C LEU A 32 -3.90 2.24 -10.85
N ALA A 33 -4.10 1.52 -11.96
CA ALA A 33 -5.44 1.18 -12.45
C ALA A 33 -6.17 0.25 -11.47
N VAL A 34 -5.48 -0.78 -10.96
CA VAL A 34 -6.00 -1.70 -9.95
C VAL A 34 -6.35 -0.93 -8.67
N LEU A 35 -5.44 -0.12 -8.14
CA LEU A 35 -5.69 0.67 -6.94
C LEU A 35 -6.80 1.69 -7.15
N SER A 36 -6.89 2.33 -8.32
CA SER A 36 -8.00 3.24 -8.62
C SER A 36 -9.34 2.53 -8.64
N ASP A 37 -9.43 1.33 -9.23
CA ASP A 37 -10.65 0.51 -9.21
C ASP A 37 -11.01 0.10 -7.78
N LEU A 38 -10.01 -0.32 -7.00
CA LEU A 38 -10.18 -0.71 -5.60
C LEU A 38 -10.62 0.46 -4.71
N SER A 39 -9.99 1.63 -4.85
CA SER A 39 -10.39 2.84 -4.13
C SER A 39 -11.83 3.21 -4.47
N ARG A 40 -12.25 3.12 -5.74
CA ARG A 40 -13.64 3.36 -6.15
C ARG A 40 -14.61 2.38 -5.51
N ARG A 41 -14.29 1.08 -5.48
CA ARG A 41 -15.12 0.06 -4.82
C ARG A 41 -15.27 0.30 -3.31
N LEU A 42 -14.24 0.88 -2.70
CA LEU A 42 -14.22 1.22 -1.27
C LEU A 42 -14.80 2.62 -0.96
N GLY A 43 -15.14 3.41 -1.99
CA GLY A 43 -15.56 4.81 -1.82
C GLY A 43 -14.46 5.74 -1.32
N ILE A 44 -13.19 5.36 -1.50
CA ILE A 44 -12.01 6.10 -1.07
C ILE A 44 -11.45 6.91 -2.26
N ALA A 45 -10.85 8.06 -1.98
CA ALA A 45 -10.17 8.85 -2.99
C ALA A 45 -9.08 8.01 -3.68
N ALA A 46 -9.14 7.95 -5.01
CA ALA A 46 -8.15 7.22 -5.80
C ALA A 46 -6.73 7.78 -5.56
N PRO A 47 -5.70 6.93 -5.57
CA PRO A 47 -4.32 7.39 -5.49
C PRO A 47 -3.99 8.36 -6.63
N GLU A 48 -3.19 9.38 -6.33
CA GLU A 48 -2.64 10.26 -7.36
C GLU A 48 -1.79 9.47 -8.36
N ARG A 49 -1.78 9.89 -9.63
CA ARG A 49 -1.03 9.22 -10.72
C ARG A 49 0.47 9.07 -10.46
N HIS A 50 1.04 9.87 -9.55
CA HIS A 50 2.44 9.84 -9.17
C HIS A 50 2.67 9.33 -7.74
N ALA A 51 1.63 8.84 -7.06
CA ALA A 51 1.75 8.29 -5.73
C ALA A 51 2.67 7.07 -5.75
N ARG A 52 3.70 7.08 -4.88
CA ARG A 52 4.60 5.94 -4.66
C ARG A 52 4.19 5.09 -3.46
N HIS A 53 3.26 5.59 -2.66
CA HIS A 53 2.68 4.89 -1.53
C HIS A 53 1.21 5.27 -1.44
N HIS A 54 0.35 4.29 -1.16
CA HIS A 54 -1.06 4.53 -0.94
C HIS A 54 -1.54 3.62 0.19
N ALA A 55 -2.18 4.20 1.21
CA ALA A 55 -2.78 3.44 2.29
C ALA A 55 -4.29 3.65 2.27
N MET A 56 -5.03 2.56 2.24
CA MET A 56 -6.49 2.58 2.23
C MET A 56 -7.06 1.54 3.19
N LYS A 57 -8.20 1.85 3.81
CA LYS A 57 -8.90 0.88 4.66
C LYS A 57 -9.52 -0.19 3.77
N TRP A 58 -9.16 -1.45 4.02
CA TRP A 58 -9.69 -2.59 3.29
C TRP A 58 -10.24 -3.63 4.25
N GLY A 59 -11.56 -3.84 4.20
CA GLY A 59 -12.25 -4.78 5.09
C GLY A 59 -12.05 -4.41 6.56
N LYS A 60 -11.45 -5.33 7.34
CA LYS A 60 -11.10 -5.12 8.76
C LYS A 60 -9.67 -4.60 8.99
N GLY A 61 -8.90 -4.39 7.93
CA GLY A 61 -7.49 -4.01 7.97
C GLY A 61 -7.16 -2.76 7.15
N THR A 62 -5.86 -2.53 6.92
CA THR A 62 -5.37 -1.40 6.14
C THR A 62 -4.46 -1.95 5.05
N LEU A 63 -4.88 -1.82 3.80
CA LEU A 63 -4.02 -2.13 2.66
C LEU A 63 -3.09 -0.94 2.41
N ARG A 64 -1.79 -1.20 2.46
CA ARG A 64 -0.72 -0.27 2.19
C ARG A 64 0.05 -0.78 0.98
N TRP A 65 -0.06 -0.06 -0.11
CA TRP A 65 0.70 -0.30 -1.31
C TRP A 65 1.91 0.63 -1.36
N GLU A 66 3.06 0.08 -1.72
CA GLU A 66 4.29 0.82 -1.96
C GLU A 66 4.89 0.39 -3.31
N ARG A 67 5.22 1.39 -4.12
CA ARG A 67 5.80 1.21 -5.45
C ARG A 67 7.30 1.39 -5.40
N HIS A 68 8.02 0.42 -5.90
CA HIS A 68 9.45 0.52 -6.21
C HIS A 68 9.65 0.57 -7.72
N THR A 69 10.88 0.86 -8.16
CA THR A 69 11.24 0.91 -9.59
C THR A 69 11.16 -0.46 -10.26
N GLU A 70 11.38 -1.53 -9.48
CA GLU A 70 11.53 -2.90 -9.97
C GLU A 70 10.36 -3.81 -9.54
N PHE A 71 9.66 -3.46 -8.46
CA PHE A 71 8.56 -4.25 -7.90
C PHE A 71 7.56 -3.36 -7.16
N SER A 72 6.35 -3.89 -6.95
CA SER A 72 5.33 -3.28 -6.11
C SER A 72 5.05 -4.19 -4.91
N THR A 73 4.95 -3.59 -3.72
CA THR A 73 4.65 -4.30 -2.47
C THR A 73 3.27 -3.91 -1.99
N TYR A 74 2.50 -4.91 -1.58
CA TYR A 74 1.16 -4.77 -1.02
C TYR A 74 1.16 -5.38 0.38
N LEU A 75 0.89 -4.56 1.39
CA LEU A 75 0.83 -4.96 2.79
C LEU A 75 -0.60 -4.77 3.31
N TRP A 76 -1.30 -5.83 3.69
CA TRP A 76 -2.67 -5.78 4.23
C TRP A 76 -2.73 -6.20 5.69
#